data_AF-A0A966Y1Z7-F1
#
_entry.id   AF-A0A966Y1Z7-F1
#
_cell.length_a   1.000
_cell.length_b   1.000
_cell.length_c   1.000
_cell.angle_alpha   90.00
_cell.angle_beta   90.00
_cell.angle_gamma   90.00
#
_symmetry.space_group_name_H-M   'P 1'
#
loop_
_entity.id
_entity.type
_entity.pdbx_description
1 polymer ?
#
loop_
_entity_poly.entity_id
_entity_poly.type
_entity_poly.pdbx_seq_one_letter_code
_entity_poly.pdbx_strand_id
1 'polypeptide(L)'
;MPRFFFTAITTVVTAVGVAFVLMAVMVFAGVPIDEHHALAWAIAGFVACGLAPAAGLAPELPGAAAGDLVGRQLWWIGTAIATAIGLWAFLRKDHHPIVRLGAIVLLLAPHFIGAPHPHELESKVPAEIAARFTALSLVVQALMWALVGVGVGVLWPKFAQKTAD
;
A
#
# COMPACT_ATOMS: atom_id res chain seq x y z
N MET A 1 -29.50 1.74 3.94
CA MET A 1 -28.72 2.95 4.28
C MET A 1 -27.56 2.71 5.28
N PRO A 2 -27.65 1.84 6.31
CA PRO A 2 -26.57 1.71 7.32
C PRO A 2 -25.22 1.23 6.77
N ARG A 3 -25.21 0.25 5.86
CA ARG A 3 -23.97 -0.35 5.32
C ARG A 3 -23.03 0.66 4.65
N PHE A 4 -23.56 1.57 3.83
CA PHE A 4 -22.75 2.57 3.12
C PHE A 4 -22.18 3.61 4.08
N PHE A 5 -22.94 3.99 5.11
CA PHE A 5 -22.48 4.94 6.12
C PHE A 5 -21.30 4.38 6.92
N PHE A 6 -21.39 3.14 7.40
CA PHE A 6 -20.30 2.50 8.13
C PHE A 6 -19.06 2.30 7.24
N THR A 7 -19.22 1.83 6.00
CA THR A 7 -18.10 1.70 5.06
C THR A 7 -17.44 3.06 4.79
N ALA A 8 -18.23 4.13 4.63
CA ALA A 8 -17.69 5.48 4.42
C ALA A 8 -16.87 5.95 5.63
N ILE A 9 -17.40 5.81 6.85
CA ILE A 9 -16.67 6.18 8.07
C ILE A 9 -15.37 5.38 8.20
N THR A 10 -15.43 4.06 8.04
CA THR A 10 -14.23 3.21 8.13
C THR A 10 -13.19 3.64 7.10
N THR A 11 -13.61 3.93 5.86
CA THR A 11 -12.70 4.40 4.80
C THR A 11 -12.03 5.73 5.18
N VAL A 12 -12.80 6.68 5.73
CA VAL A 12 -12.27 7.98 6.17
C VAL A 12 -11.27 7.80 7.32
N VAL A 13 -11.62 7.01 8.34
CA VAL A 13 -10.74 6.74 9.49
C VAL A 13 -9.45 6.05 9.03
N THR A 14 -9.54 5.08 8.13
CA THR A 14 -8.37 4.43 7.52
C THR A 14 -7.52 5.43 6.75
N ALA A 15 -8.11 6.30 5.94
CA ALA A 15 -7.38 7.32 5.18
C ALA A 15 -6.63 8.30 6.12
N VAL A 16 -7.26 8.71 7.23
CA VAL A 16 -6.63 9.54 8.26
C VAL A 16 -5.46 8.81 8.93
N GLY A 17 -5.64 7.54 9.28
CA GLY A 17 -4.55 6.71 9.84
C GLY A 17 -3.37 6.57 8.86
N VAL A 18 -3.66 6.31 7.59
CA VAL A 18 -2.64 6.23 6.53
C VAL A 18 -1.93 7.57 6.35
N ALA A 19 -2.63 8.70 6.45
CA ALA A 19 -2.01 10.03 6.40
C ALA A 19 -1.00 10.24 7.54
N PHE A 20 -1.35 9.85 8.77
CA PHE A 20 -0.41 9.95 9.90
C PHE A 20 0.80 9.05 9.74
N VAL A 21 0.61 7.81 9.27
CA VAL A 21 1.73 6.89 9.00
C VAL A 21 2.63 7.45 7.89
N LEU A 22 2.04 7.95 6.80
CA LEU A 22 2.78 8.55 5.70
C LEU A 22 3.64 9.73 6.19
N MET A 23 3.05 10.66 6.94
CA MET A 23 3.78 11.79 7.52
C MET A 23 4.89 11.33 8.45
N ALA A 24 4.61 10.40 9.36
CA ALA A 24 5.62 9.88 10.28
C ALA A 24 6.81 9.28 9.53
N VAL A 25 6.56 8.45 8.52
CA VAL A 25 7.60 7.86 7.69
C VAL A 25 8.41 8.93 6.94
N MET A 26 7.77 9.95 6.38
CA MET A 26 8.48 11.04 5.70
C MET A 26 9.37 11.84 6.67
N VAL A 27 8.88 12.11 7.88
CA VAL A 27 9.67 12.76 8.94
C VAL A 27 10.88 11.90 9.33
N PHE A 28 10.69 10.60 9.59
CA PHE A 28 11.79 9.69 9.90
C PHE A 28 12.79 9.56 8.75
N ALA A 29 12.32 9.63 7.50
CA ALA A 29 13.16 9.60 6.33
C ALA A 29 13.91 10.92 6.07
N GLY A 30 13.58 11.99 6.79
CA GLY A 30 14.16 13.32 6.65
C GLY A 30 13.81 14.01 5.33
N VAL A 31 12.69 13.63 4.70
CA VAL A 31 12.26 14.19 3.41
C VAL A 31 11.28 15.34 3.64
N PRO A 32 11.41 16.47 2.91
CA PRO A 32 10.44 17.56 3.01
C PRO A 32 9.03 17.07 2.66
N ILE A 33 8.05 17.49 3.47
CA ILE A 33 6.64 17.20 3.22
C ILE A 33 6.07 18.33 2.37
N ASP A 34 6.23 18.21 1.06
CA ASP A 34 5.59 19.05 0.04
C ASP A 34 4.71 18.21 -0.90
N GLU A 35 4.01 18.87 -1.83
CA GLU A 35 3.08 18.23 -2.76
C GLU A 35 3.71 17.09 -3.56
N HIS A 36 4.93 17.28 -4.09
CA HIS A 36 5.59 16.30 -4.94
C HIS A 36 6.09 15.10 -4.15
N HIS A 37 6.77 15.34 -3.02
CA HIS A 37 7.29 14.28 -2.18
C HIS A 37 6.16 13.51 -1.52
N ALA A 38 5.13 14.17 -0.98
CA ALA A 38 4.01 13.48 -0.33
C ALA A 38 3.26 12.57 -1.32
N LEU A 39 3.03 13.02 -2.55
CA LEU A 39 2.42 12.18 -3.58
C LEU A 39 3.31 10.99 -3.97
N ALA A 40 4.61 11.21 -4.16
CA ALA A 40 5.55 10.14 -4.50
C ALA A 40 5.63 9.07 -3.40
N TRP A 41 5.70 9.49 -2.14
CA TRP A 41 5.71 8.60 -0.98
C TRP A 41 4.36 7.88 -0.82
N ALA A 42 3.24 8.54 -1.12
CA ALA A 42 1.93 7.89 -1.11
C ALA A 42 1.79 6.83 -2.21
N ILE A 43 2.31 7.10 -3.42
CA ILE A 43 2.38 6.11 -4.49
C ILE A 43 3.25 4.92 -4.07
N ALA A 44 4.41 5.17 -3.46
CA ALA A 44 5.26 4.09 -2.93
C ALA A 44 4.54 3.28 -1.85
N GLY A 45 3.77 3.93 -0.97
CA GLY A 45 2.91 3.28 0.02
C GLY A 45 1.81 2.41 -0.60
N PHE A 46 1.16 2.88 -1.66
CA PHE A 46 0.22 2.07 -2.45
C PHE A 46 0.90 0.85 -3.08
N VAL A 47 2.09 1.03 -3.67
CA VAL A 47 2.82 -0.08 -4.29
C VAL A 47 3.21 -1.12 -3.24
N ALA A 48 3.69 -0.69 -2.07
CA ALA A 48 4.11 -1.57 -1.00
C ALA A 48 2.94 -2.31 -0.33
N CYS A 49 1.86 -1.61 0.01
CA CYS A 49 0.77 -2.19 0.81
C CYS A 49 -0.42 -2.69 -0.04
N GLY A 50 -0.48 -2.34 -1.32
CA GLY A 50 -1.60 -2.67 -2.21
C GLY A 50 -1.14 -3.48 -3.41
N LEU A 51 -0.39 -2.85 -4.31
CA LEU A 51 -0.10 -3.41 -5.63
C LEU A 51 0.79 -4.67 -5.56
N ALA A 52 1.93 -4.61 -4.86
CA ALA A 52 2.85 -5.74 -4.78
C ALA A 52 2.22 -6.94 -4.05
N PRO A 53 1.57 -6.79 -2.88
CA PRO A 53 0.83 -7.89 -2.27
C PRO A 53 -0.28 -8.44 -3.19
N ALA A 54 -1.03 -7.57 -3.89
CA ALA A 54 -2.10 -8.01 -4.79
C ALA A 54 -1.62 -8.82 -6.00
N ALA A 55 -0.34 -8.69 -6.39
CA ALA A 55 0.25 -9.50 -7.43
C ALA A 55 0.42 -10.98 -7.01
N GLY A 56 0.53 -11.26 -5.70
CA GLY A 56 0.57 -12.63 -5.19
C GLY A 56 -0.76 -13.09 -4.56
N LEU A 57 -1.48 -12.20 -3.87
CA LEU A 57 -2.81 -12.44 -3.28
C LEU A 57 -3.77 -11.33 -3.67
N ALA A 58 -4.54 -11.55 -4.72
CA ALA A 58 -5.57 -10.63 -5.15
C ALA A 58 -6.60 -10.37 -4.04
N PRO A 59 -7.16 -9.14 -3.94
CA PRO A 59 -8.32 -8.88 -3.09
C PRO A 59 -9.45 -9.86 -3.39
N GLU A 60 -9.92 -10.55 -2.34
CA GLU A 60 -10.92 -11.60 -2.44
C GLU A 60 -12.33 -11.10 -2.11
N LEU A 61 -13.31 -11.72 -2.76
CA LEU A 61 -14.73 -11.46 -2.48
C LEU A 61 -15.12 -12.01 -1.10
N PRO A 62 -16.12 -11.38 -0.44
CA PRO A 62 -16.71 -11.95 0.76
C PRO A 62 -17.21 -13.38 0.52
N GLY A 63 -16.76 -14.32 1.36
CA GLY A 63 -17.16 -15.73 1.28
C GLY A 63 -16.40 -16.57 0.25
N ALA A 64 -15.32 -16.04 -0.35
CA ALA A 64 -14.39 -16.86 -1.14
C ALA A 64 -13.64 -17.86 -0.26
N ALA A 65 -13.24 -19.01 -0.83
CA ALA A 65 -12.33 -19.93 -0.16
C ALA A 65 -11.00 -19.23 0.09
N ALA A 66 -10.62 -19.10 1.35
CA ALA A 66 -9.41 -18.43 1.78
C ALA A 66 -8.40 -19.48 2.31
N GLY A 67 -7.12 -19.33 1.95
CA GLY A 67 -6.03 -20.07 2.58
C GLY A 67 -5.83 -19.68 4.05
N ASP A 68 -4.82 -20.26 4.71
CA ASP A 68 -4.49 -19.93 6.11
C ASP A 68 -4.34 -18.42 6.33
N LEU A 69 -5.16 -17.87 7.23
CA LEU A 69 -5.22 -16.43 7.48
C LEU A 69 -3.88 -15.90 8.00
N VAL A 70 -3.24 -16.63 8.91
CA VAL A 70 -1.98 -16.20 9.53
C VAL A 70 -0.87 -16.18 8.50
N GLY A 71 -0.76 -17.23 7.69
CA GLY A 71 0.20 -17.30 6.57
C GLY A 71 0.03 -16.13 5.61
N ARG A 72 -1.21 -15.79 5.22
CA ARG A 72 -1.48 -14.66 4.33
C ARG A 72 -1.12 -13.32 4.95
N GLN A 73 -1.41 -13.12 6.24
CA GLN A 73 -1.05 -11.90 6.96
C GLN A 73 0.47 -11.73 7.04
N LEU A 74 1.20 -12.79 7.40
CA LEU A 74 2.67 -12.76 7.45
C LEU A 74 3.28 -12.52 6.07
N TRP A 75 2.76 -13.18 5.04
CA TRP A 75 3.20 -12.97 3.66
C TRP A 75 2.91 -11.54 3.18
N TRP A 76 1.74 -10.99 3.49
CA TRP A 76 1.38 -9.61 3.15
C TRP A 76 2.32 -8.61 3.84
N ILE A 77 2.54 -8.76 5.15
CA ILE A 77 3.45 -7.89 5.92
C ILE A 77 4.88 -7.98 5.37
N GLY A 78 5.36 -9.20 5.12
CA GLY A 78 6.68 -9.44 4.55
C GLY A 78 6.85 -8.80 3.17
N THR A 79 5.86 -8.96 2.29
CA THR A 79 5.85 -8.34 0.95
C THR A 79 5.82 -6.82 1.04
N ALA A 80 5.00 -6.25 1.95
CA ALA A 80 4.91 -4.82 2.13
C ALA A 80 6.21 -4.21 2.65
N ILE A 81 6.84 -4.83 3.65
CA ILE A 81 8.12 -4.37 4.20
C ILE A 81 9.23 -4.51 3.15
N ALA A 82 9.34 -5.66 2.48
CA ALA A 82 10.33 -5.88 1.44
C ALA A 82 10.19 -4.87 0.30
N THR A 83 8.95 -4.57 -0.11
CA THR A 83 8.67 -3.59 -1.17
C THR A 83 8.99 -2.17 -0.71
N ALA A 84 8.63 -1.79 0.50
CA ALA A 84 8.94 -0.46 1.03
C ALA A 84 10.45 -0.21 1.11
N ILE A 85 11.21 -1.18 1.66
CA ILE A 85 12.68 -1.11 1.75
C ILE A 85 13.30 -1.14 0.35
N GLY A 86 12.82 -2.02 -0.53
CA GLY A 86 13.29 -2.14 -1.91
C GLY A 86 13.11 -0.84 -2.69
N LEU A 87 11.92 -0.24 -2.65
CA LEU A 87 11.66 1.05 -3.30
C LEU A 87 12.54 2.16 -2.72
N TRP A 88 12.66 2.25 -1.39
CA TRP A 88 13.52 3.24 -0.74
C TRP A 88 14.99 3.09 -1.13
N ALA A 89 15.50 1.86 -1.14
CA ALA A 89 16.88 1.56 -1.51
C ALA A 89 17.15 1.80 -3.00
N PHE A 90 16.17 1.52 -3.86
CA PHE A 90 16.30 1.66 -5.32
C PHE A 90 16.22 3.12 -5.78
N LEU A 91 15.27 3.89 -5.25
CA LEU A 91 14.96 5.25 -5.74
C LEU A 91 15.94 6.32 -5.25
N ARG A 92 16.72 6.07 -4.20
CA ARG A 92 17.75 7.01 -3.74
C ARG A 92 18.90 7.10 -4.74
N LYS A 93 19.21 8.33 -5.16
CA LYS A 93 20.23 8.61 -6.17
C LYS A 93 21.64 8.31 -5.67
N ASP A 94 21.90 8.48 -4.38
CA ASP A 94 23.23 8.38 -3.77
C ASP A 94 23.68 6.94 -3.47
N HIS A 95 22.80 5.96 -3.65
CA HIS A 95 23.13 4.56 -3.38
C HIS A 95 23.99 3.93 -4.48
N HIS A 96 25.01 3.20 -4.07
CA HIS A 96 25.90 2.43 -4.95
C HIS A 96 25.10 1.40 -5.78
N PRO A 97 25.49 1.08 -7.03
CA PRO A 97 24.78 0.11 -7.88
C PRO A 97 24.52 -1.25 -7.22
N ILE A 98 25.41 -1.73 -6.36
CA ILE A 98 25.23 -2.97 -5.59
C ILE A 98 24.01 -2.91 -4.67
N VAL A 99 23.75 -1.78 -4.02
CA VAL A 99 22.57 -1.59 -3.17
C VAL A 99 21.30 -1.64 -4.01
N ARG A 100 21.32 -1.05 -5.22
CA ARG A 100 20.18 -1.12 -6.15
C ARG A 100 19.93 -2.53 -6.65
N LEU A 101 20.98 -3.31 -6.91
CA LEU A 101 20.85 -4.72 -7.26
C LEU A 101 20.21 -5.51 -6.10
N GLY A 102 20.68 -5.30 -4.86
CA GLY A 102 20.07 -5.89 -3.67
C GLY A 102 18.60 -5.49 -3.49
N ALA A 103 18.25 -4.25 -3.82
CA ALA A 103 16.87 -3.76 -3.79
C ALA A 103 15.97 -4.50 -4.79
N ILE A 104 16.46 -4.77 -6.02
CA ILE A 104 15.73 -5.57 -7.01
C ILE A 104 15.52 -7.00 -6.49
N VAL A 105 16.55 -7.61 -5.93
CA VAL A 105 16.45 -8.96 -5.35
C VAL A 105 15.41 -8.97 -4.23
N LEU A 106 15.42 -7.97 -3.35
CA LEU A 106 14.46 -7.84 -2.26
C LEU A 106 13.03 -7.64 -2.76
N LEU A 107 12.82 -6.86 -3.83
CA LEU A 107 11.51 -6.67 -4.45
C LEU A 107 10.96 -7.97 -5.03
N LEU A 108 11.82 -8.81 -5.60
CA LEU A 108 11.41 -10.07 -6.22
C LEU A 108 11.25 -11.21 -5.21
N ALA A 109 11.95 -11.17 -4.07
CA ALA A 109 12.00 -12.27 -3.12
C ALA A 109 10.62 -12.76 -2.65
N PRO A 110 9.65 -11.90 -2.25
CA PRO A 110 8.33 -12.37 -1.82
C PRO A 110 7.56 -13.11 -2.92
N HIS A 111 7.78 -12.73 -4.18
CA HIS A 111 7.13 -13.33 -5.34
C HIS A 111 7.73 -14.70 -5.70
N PHE A 112 9.02 -14.92 -5.42
CA PHE A 112 9.65 -16.24 -5.55
C PHE A 112 9.27 -17.18 -4.41
N ILE A 113 9.11 -16.67 -3.19
CA ILE A 113 8.61 -17.47 -2.04
C ILE A 113 7.18 -17.95 -2.34
N GLY A 114 6.39 -17.11 -3.02
CA GLY A 114 5.02 -17.42 -3.39
C GLY A 114 4.05 -17.19 -2.24
N ALA A 115 2.83 -16.79 -2.58
CA ALA A 115 1.82 -16.52 -1.58
C ALA A 115 1.08 -17.79 -1.13
N PRO A 116 0.60 -17.86 0.13
CA PRO A 116 -0.19 -18.97 0.61
C PRO A 116 -1.59 -18.96 -0.01
N HIS A 117 -1.90 -19.99 -0.79
CA HIS A 117 -3.19 -20.20 -1.45
C HIS A 117 -3.98 -21.32 -0.78
N PRO A 118 -5.33 -21.34 -0.88
CA PRO A 118 -6.13 -22.45 -0.39
C PRO A 118 -5.81 -23.75 -1.15
N HIS A 119 -5.97 -24.90 -0.48
CA HIS A 119 -5.74 -26.22 -1.07
C HIS A 119 -6.72 -26.55 -2.20
N GLU A 120 -7.94 -26.02 -2.12
CA GLU A 120 -8.95 -26.14 -3.16
C GLU A 120 -9.38 -24.75 -3.60
N LEU A 121 -9.25 -24.47 -4.89
CA LEU A 121 -9.72 -23.23 -5.52
C LEU A 121 -11.22 -23.35 -5.81
N GLU A 122 -12.04 -23.58 -4.77
CA GLU A 122 -13.49 -23.56 -4.91
C GLU A 122 -14.02 -22.13 -4.78
N SER A 123 -14.39 -21.52 -5.91
CA SER A 123 -15.16 -20.27 -5.93
C SER A 123 -16.56 -20.56 -6.48
N LYS A 124 -17.58 -20.28 -5.66
CA LYS A 124 -18.98 -20.26 -6.10
C LYS A 124 -19.32 -19.02 -6.95
N VAL A 125 -18.35 -18.11 -7.11
CA VAL A 125 -18.52 -16.85 -7.83
C VAL A 125 -17.77 -16.90 -9.18
N PRO A 126 -18.40 -16.42 -10.29
CA PRO A 126 -17.75 -16.32 -11.58
C PRO A 126 -16.45 -15.53 -11.55
N ALA A 127 -15.46 -15.97 -12.34
CA ALA A 127 -14.13 -15.37 -12.38
C ALA A 127 -14.15 -13.89 -12.81
N GLU A 128 -15.09 -13.50 -13.67
CA GLU A 128 -15.26 -12.12 -14.15
C GLU A 128 -15.62 -11.17 -13.00
N ILE A 129 -16.43 -11.63 -12.04
CA ILE A 129 -16.82 -10.83 -10.88
C ILE A 129 -15.65 -10.69 -9.91
N ALA A 130 -14.88 -11.76 -9.69
CA ALA A 130 -13.67 -11.73 -8.88
C ALA A 130 -12.63 -10.75 -9.48
N ALA A 131 -12.35 -10.85 -10.78
CA ALA A 131 -11.42 -9.97 -11.47
C ALA A 131 -11.87 -8.50 -11.42
N ARG A 132 -13.16 -8.22 -11.65
CA ARG A 132 -13.72 -6.87 -11.55
C ARG A 132 -13.61 -6.32 -10.12
N PHE A 133 -13.85 -7.14 -9.11
CA PHE A 133 -13.70 -6.75 -7.71
C PHE A 133 -12.24 -6.44 -7.35
N THR A 134 -11.30 -7.28 -7.77
CA THR A 134 -9.86 -7.04 -7.59
C THR A 134 -9.45 -5.71 -8.24
N ALA A 135 -9.82 -5.49 -9.51
CA ALA A 135 -9.49 -4.27 -10.22
C ALA A 135 -10.04 -3.02 -9.53
N LEU A 136 -11.32 -3.03 -9.14
CA LEU A 136 -11.95 -1.90 -8.46
C LEU A 136 -11.37 -1.66 -7.07
N SER A 137 -11.05 -2.72 -6.32
CA SER A 137 -10.41 -2.61 -5.00
C SER A 137 -9.05 -1.92 -5.11
N LEU A 138 -8.23 -2.31 -6.09
CA LEU A 138 -6.93 -1.67 -6.35
C LEU A 138 -7.07 -0.22 -6.79
N VAL A 139 -8.04 0.11 -7.64
CA VAL A 139 -8.32 1.50 -8.06
C VAL A 139 -8.73 2.35 -6.86
N VAL A 140 -9.65 1.87 -6.03
CA VAL A 140 -10.10 2.60 -4.83
C VAL A 140 -8.94 2.80 -3.86
N GLN A 141 -8.11 1.78 -3.66
CA GLN A 141 -6.92 1.89 -2.80
C GLN A 141 -5.91 2.89 -3.36
N ALA A 142 -5.65 2.89 -4.68
CA ALA A 142 -4.78 3.85 -5.34
C ALA A 142 -5.29 5.29 -5.19
N LEU A 143 -6.59 5.50 -5.39
CA LEU A 143 -7.23 6.82 -5.21
C LEU A 143 -7.14 7.28 -3.76
N MET A 144 -7.37 6.40 -2.78
CA MET A 144 -7.22 6.73 -1.37
C MET A 144 -5.80 7.20 -1.05
N TRP A 145 -4.77 6.46 -1.50
CA TRP A 145 -3.38 6.86 -1.31
C TRP A 145 -3.06 8.18 -2.00
N ALA A 146 -3.49 8.38 -3.25
CA ALA A 146 -3.27 9.63 -3.96
C ALA A 146 -3.92 10.82 -3.26
N LEU A 147 -5.17 10.69 -2.80
CA LEU A 147 -5.87 11.73 -2.05
C LEU A 147 -5.20 12.03 -0.70
N VAL A 148 -4.70 11.00 -0.01
CA VAL A 148 -3.91 11.17 1.21
C VAL A 148 -2.61 11.91 0.92
N GLY A 149 -1.87 11.52 -0.13
CA GLY A 149 -0.63 12.18 -0.53
C GLY A 149 -0.83 13.65 -0.89
N VAL A 150 -1.85 13.96 -1.70
CA VAL A 150 -2.22 15.34 -2.04
C VAL A 150 -2.65 16.10 -0.78
N GLY A 151 -3.50 15.51 0.06
CA GLY A 151 -3.97 16.14 1.29
C GLY A 151 -2.82 16.48 2.24
N VAL A 152 -1.91 15.52 2.49
CA VAL A 152 -0.71 15.73 3.31
C VAL A 152 0.19 16.80 2.71
N GLY A 153 0.50 16.72 1.42
CA GLY A 153 1.40 17.64 0.74
C GLY A 153 0.89 19.09 0.68
N VAL A 154 -0.43 19.30 0.60
CA VAL A 154 -1.05 20.63 0.58
C VAL A 154 -1.28 21.20 1.98
N LEU A 155 -1.66 20.37 2.95
CA LEU A 155 -2.05 20.83 4.28
C LEU A 155 -0.83 21.03 5.18
N TRP A 156 0.16 20.13 5.16
CA TRP A 156 1.31 20.20 6.07
C TRP A 156 2.09 21.52 5.97
N PRO A 157 2.49 22.01 4.77
CA PRO A 157 3.22 23.27 4.66
C PRO A 157 2.47 24.48 5.23
N LYS A 158 1.14 24.52 5.05
CA LYS A 158 0.28 25.61 5.53
C LYS A 158 0.21 25.67 7.06
N PHE A 159 0.21 24.51 7.71
CA PHE A 159 0.21 24.45 9.18
C PHE A 159 1.60 24.65 9.77
N ALA A 160 2.65 24.11 9.14
CA ALA A 160 4.03 24.23 9.61
C ALA A 160 4.56 25.68 9.53
N GLN A 161 4.16 26.44 8.53
CA GLN A 161 4.54 27.86 8.41
C GLN A 161 3.94 28.72 9.53
N LYS A 162 2.73 28.39 10.01
CA LYS A 162 1.98 29.20 10.98
C LYS A 162 2.51 29.12 12.42
N THR A 163 3.41 28.18 12.71
CA THR A 163 4.06 28.01 14.02
C THR A 163 5.39 28.76 14.16
N ALA A 164 5.88 29.40 13.10
CA ALA A 164 7.15 30.13 13.09
C ALA A 164 6.99 31.66 13.20
N ASP A 165 5.75 32.15 13.29
CA ASP A 165 5.38 33.56 13.53
C ASP A 165 4.77 33.70 14.94
#